data_AF-A0A3M7M613-F1
#
_entry.id   AF-A0A3M7M613-F1
#
_cell.length_a   1.000
_cell.length_b   1.000
_cell.length_c   1.000
_cell.angle_alpha   90.00
_cell.angle_beta   90.00
_cell.angle_gamma   90.00
#
_symmetry.space_group_name_H-M   'P 1'
#
loop_
_entity.id
_entity.type
_entity.pdbx_description
1 polymer ?
#
loop_
_entity_poly.entity_id
_entity_poly.type
_entity_poly.pdbx_seq_one_letter_code
_entity_poly.pdbx_strand_id
1 'polypeptide(L)'
;MSSRTLLRLPRALLLAARQPITTTTITTSSRPLFAANANANINDLSNHTTRPFSHTTSPRLQVQVDSAFISQITAAEKLLTRSDEPVKGGPTAKAQQHVGQILSAQVIHDITEGEKLITGTDEPFKGGPTAVAQSALVNAGGVGGGNNANTNSNNNSATRSNSNTNNNNNETHSGILDSATLSKITDAEKKLTGQEQPVRGGPTAQAQAHAKEPITSQALHDITEGEKMVTGGERVKGGPTSTAQSELAKSRS
;
A
#
# COMPACT_ATOMS: atom_id res chain seq x y z
N MET A 1 -21.89 -47.07 39.02
CA MET A 1 -20.53 -47.65 39.10
C MET A 1 -19.79 -47.17 37.86
N SER A 2 -18.66 -46.45 37.84
CA SER A 2 -17.52 -46.24 38.76
C SER A 2 -16.24 -46.82 38.15
N SER A 3 -15.54 -45.98 37.36
CA SER A 3 -14.09 -45.97 37.04
C SER A 3 -13.88 -44.81 36.07
N ARG A 4 -13.24 -43.67 36.39
CA ARG A 4 -11.94 -43.40 37.03
C ARG A 4 -10.76 -44.09 36.35
N THR A 5 -9.95 -43.30 35.65
CA THR A 5 -8.49 -43.23 35.82
C THR A 5 -8.02 -41.84 35.37
N LEU A 6 -7.19 -41.18 36.18
CA LEU A 6 -6.46 -39.96 35.85
C LEU A 6 -4.98 -40.32 35.80
N LEU A 7 -4.22 -39.76 34.86
CA LEU A 7 -2.75 -39.88 34.87
C LEU A 7 -2.10 -38.49 34.98
N ARG A 8 -1.03 -38.43 35.78
CA ARG A 8 -0.32 -37.20 36.17
C ARG A 8 1.07 -37.16 35.51
N LEU A 9 1.49 -35.96 35.11
CA LEU A 9 2.80 -35.30 35.37
C LEU A 9 4.03 -36.19 35.65
N PRO A 10 5.20 -35.84 35.06
CA PRO A 10 6.07 -34.94 35.82
C PRO A 10 6.67 -33.76 35.00
N ARG A 11 7.63 -33.04 35.61
CA ARG A 11 8.08 -31.67 35.28
C ARG A 11 9.59 -31.53 35.51
N ALA A 12 10.31 -31.00 34.52
CA ALA A 12 11.68 -30.47 34.60
C ALA A 12 11.72 -29.25 33.65
N LEU A 13 12.22 -28.05 33.97
CA LEU A 13 13.10 -27.56 35.04
C LEU A 13 14.54 -28.11 34.99
N LEU A 14 15.41 -27.36 34.30
CA LEU A 14 16.84 -27.28 34.61
C LEU A 14 17.34 -25.84 34.40
N LEU A 15 18.46 -25.48 35.01
CA LEU A 15 18.93 -24.11 35.24
C LEU A 15 20.47 -24.07 35.27
N ALA A 16 21.07 -22.88 35.15
CA ALA A 16 22.52 -22.58 35.16
C ALA A 16 23.24 -22.86 33.82
N ALA A 17 24.43 -22.29 33.54
CA ALA A 17 25.35 -21.56 34.43
C ALA A 17 26.05 -20.33 33.78
N ARG A 18 26.68 -19.50 34.63
CA ARG A 18 27.66 -18.45 34.27
C ARG A 18 29.02 -19.07 33.92
N GLN A 19 29.82 -18.38 33.10
CA GLN A 19 31.27 -18.20 33.33
C GLN A 19 31.75 -16.80 32.83
N PRO A 20 32.81 -16.18 33.43
CA PRO A 20 33.29 -14.85 33.03
C PRO A 20 34.83 -14.71 32.79
N ILE A 21 35.22 -13.64 32.06
CA ILE A 21 36.51 -12.90 32.07
C ILE A 21 37.84 -13.63 31.75
N THR A 22 38.51 -13.16 30.68
CA THR A 22 39.98 -12.89 30.56
C THR A 22 40.14 -11.78 29.51
N THR A 23 40.68 -10.57 29.74
CA THR A 23 41.97 -10.11 30.33
C THR A 23 43.18 -10.29 29.39
N THR A 24 43.75 -9.19 28.89
CA THR A 24 45.21 -8.87 28.70
C THR A 24 45.38 -7.44 28.12
N THR A 25 46.54 -6.81 28.30
CA THR A 25 46.91 -5.43 27.89
C THR A 25 47.93 -5.44 26.71
N ILE A 26 48.80 -4.48 26.34
CA ILE A 26 49.43 -3.26 26.93
C ILE A 26 49.99 -2.35 25.78
N THR A 27 50.48 -1.15 26.13
CA THR A 27 51.57 -0.35 25.43
C THR A 27 51.40 0.04 23.94
N THR A 28 51.15 1.33 23.57
CA THR A 28 52.04 2.53 23.45
C THR A 28 52.71 2.76 22.08
N SER A 29 52.66 4.03 21.64
CA SER A 29 53.65 4.77 20.80
C SER A 29 54.16 4.19 19.47
N SER A 30 53.88 4.88 18.37
CA SER A 30 54.87 5.76 17.67
C SER A 30 54.29 6.47 16.43
N ARG A 31 54.88 7.62 16.05
CA ARG A 31 54.72 8.29 14.74
C ARG A 31 55.97 8.02 13.89
N PRO A 32 55.83 7.79 12.57
CA PRO A 32 56.23 8.80 11.58
C PRO A 32 54.99 9.37 10.86
N LEU A 33 54.89 10.65 10.51
CA LEU A 33 55.67 11.45 9.54
C LEU A 33 55.50 11.00 8.07
N PHE A 34 55.09 11.97 7.25
CA PHE A 34 54.67 11.79 5.86
C PHE A 34 55.88 11.59 4.93
N ALA A 35 55.75 10.63 4.00
CA ALA A 35 56.47 10.62 2.74
C ALA A 35 55.44 10.47 1.62
N ALA A 36 55.51 11.32 0.59
CA ALA A 36 54.53 11.30 -0.49
C ALA A 36 54.86 10.19 -1.49
N ASN A 37 53.82 9.47 -1.95
CA ASN A 37 53.84 8.83 -3.26
C ASN A 37 52.53 9.16 -3.98
N ALA A 38 52.63 9.59 -5.24
CA ALA A 38 51.48 9.98 -6.05
C ALA A 38 50.96 8.79 -6.88
N ASN A 39 49.81 8.99 -7.53
CA ASN A 39 49.24 8.08 -8.53
C ASN A 39 48.81 6.69 -8.03
N ALA A 40 47.71 6.66 -7.27
CA ALA A 40 46.75 5.57 -7.35
C ALA A 40 45.34 6.16 -7.49
N ASN A 41 44.83 6.24 -8.73
CA ASN A 41 43.44 6.63 -8.98
C ASN A 41 42.53 5.43 -8.69
N ILE A 42 42.03 5.34 -7.46
CA ILE A 42 41.07 4.33 -7.03
C ILE A 42 39.85 5.05 -6.46
N ASN A 43 38.72 4.94 -7.16
CA ASN A 43 37.45 5.53 -6.76
C ASN A 43 36.78 4.64 -5.69
N ASP A 44 37.31 4.69 -4.47
CA ASP A 44 36.90 3.82 -3.36
C ASP A 44 35.56 4.26 -2.73
N LEU A 45 34.56 3.36 -2.75
CA LEU A 45 33.26 3.58 -2.10
C LEU A 45 33.28 3.34 -0.57
N SER A 46 34.43 2.93 0.00
CA SER A 46 34.55 2.49 1.39
C SER A 46 34.59 3.63 2.43
N ASN A 47 33.60 4.52 2.44
CA ASN A 47 33.53 5.58 3.47
C ASN A 47 32.12 5.91 3.98
N HIS A 48 31.27 4.88 4.12
CA HIS A 48 30.08 4.97 4.96
C HIS A 48 30.45 4.93 6.45
N THR A 49 30.93 6.07 6.96
CA THR A 49 30.94 6.36 8.40
C THR A 49 29.58 6.03 9.00
N THR A 50 29.56 5.19 10.04
CA THR A 50 28.36 4.80 10.79
C THR A 50 27.76 6.01 11.52
N ARG A 51 26.97 6.81 10.80
CA ARG A 51 26.06 7.79 11.41
C ARG A 51 25.03 7.00 12.24
N PRO A 52 24.96 7.17 13.57
CA PRO A 52 23.80 6.70 14.30
C PRO A 52 22.58 7.45 13.78
N PHE A 53 21.60 6.73 13.25
CA PHE A 53 20.28 7.30 13.01
C PHE A 53 19.63 7.56 14.36
N SER A 54 19.88 8.73 14.93
CA SER A 54 19.14 9.25 16.07
C SER A 54 17.68 9.34 15.65
N HIS A 55 16.90 8.32 16.01
CA HIS A 55 15.45 8.33 15.86
C HIS A 55 14.92 9.52 16.65
N THR A 56 14.63 10.61 15.95
CA THR A 56 13.86 11.73 16.49
C THR A 56 12.46 11.22 16.72
N THR A 57 12.22 10.71 17.93
CA THR A 57 10.88 10.32 18.41
C THR A 57 10.06 11.59 18.64
N SER A 58 9.67 12.22 17.53
CA SER A 58 8.52 13.10 17.47
C SER A 58 7.35 12.40 18.16
N PRO A 59 6.46 13.12 18.87
CA PRO A 59 5.30 12.53 19.51
C PRO A 59 4.43 11.88 18.43
N ARG A 60 4.52 10.55 18.29
CA ARG A 60 3.69 9.78 17.36
C ARG A 60 2.25 9.99 17.79
N LEU A 61 1.42 10.51 16.88
CA LEU A 61 -0.01 10.64 17.14
C LEU A 61 -0.56 9.21 17.29
N GLN A 62 -0.82 8.81 18.52
CA GLN A 62 -1.29 7.47 18.84
C GLN A 62 -2.73 7.33 18.35
N VAL A 63 -2.90 6.88 17.10
CA VAL A 63 -4.20 6.47 16.58
C VAL A 63 -4.74 5.39 17.50
N GLN A 64 -5.94 5.62 18.03
CA GLN A 64 -6.67 4.66 18.84
C GLN A 64 -7.67 3.92 17.96
N VAL A 65 -8.07 2.73 18.40
CA VAL A 65 -9.18 1.98 17.80
C VAL A 65 -10.48 2.62 18.28
N ASP A 66 -10.91 3.66 17.58
CA ASP A 66 -12.15 4.39 17.85
C ASP A 66 -13.31 3.93 16.93
N SER A 67 -14.47 4.55 17.09
CA SER A 67 -15.66 4.26 16.28
C SER A 67 -15.51 4.65 14.80
N ALA A 68 -14.67 5.64 14.48
CA ALA A 68 -14.40 6.05 13.10
C ALA A 68 -13.50 5.03 12.39
N PHE A 69 -12.45 4.55 13.05
CA PHE A 69 -11.61 3.45 12.60
C PHE A 69 -12.44 2.18 12.37
N ILE A 70 -13.27 1.77 13.34
CA ILE A 70 -14.14 0.59 13.20
C ILE A 70 -15.14 0.77 12.05
N SER A 71 -15.65 1.98 11.82
CA SER A 71 -16.52 2.27 10.67
C SER A 71 -15.80 2.12 9.33
N GLN A 72 -14.52 2.52 9.23
CA GLN A 72 -13.71 2.32 8.03
C GLN A 72 -13.40 0.83 7.77
N ILE A 73 -13.09 0.07 8.83
CA ILE A 73 -12.92 -1.39 8.78
C ILE A 73 -14.22 -2.07 8.30
N THR A 74 -15.36 -1.67 8.87
CA THR A 74 -16.69 -2.18 8.46
C THR A 74 -16.99 -1.89 6.99
N ALA A 75 -16.69 -0.68 6.52
CA ALA A 75 -16.91 -0.29 5.12
C ALA A 75 -16.06 -1.13 4.16
N ALA A 76 -14.79 -1.39 4.49
CA ALA A 76 -13.92 -2.25 3.69
C ALA A 76 -14.35 -3.73 3.73
N GLU A 77 -14.84 -4.23 4.86
CA GLU A 77 -15.38 -5.59 4.98
C GLU A 77 -16.66 -5.77 4.17
N LYS A 78 -17.54 -4.76 4.15
CA LYS A 78 -18.75 -4.72 3.29
C LYS A 78 -18.41 -4.78 1.80
N LEU A 79 -17.36 -4.08 1.35
CA LEU A 79 -16.89 -4.15 -0.04
C LEU A 79 -16.37 -5.56 -0.41
N LEU A 80 -15.72 -6.23 0.53
CA LEU A 80 -15.11 -7.55 0.35
C LEU A 80 -16.14 -8.69 0.38
N THR A 81 -17.09 -8.63 1.32
CA THR A 81 -18.13 -9.66 1.55
C THR A 81 -19.38 -9.46 0.71
N ARG A 82 -19.67 -8.23 0.29
CA ARG A 82 -20.98 -7.76 -0.23
C ARG A 82 -22.13 -7.92 0.78
N SER A 83 -21.80 -8.03 2.07
CA SER A 83 -22.73 -8.06 3.20
C SER A 83 -22.82 -6.68 3.87
N ASP A 84 -24.01 -6.33 4.35
CA ASP A 84 -24.22 -5.16 5.21
C ASP A 84 -23.97 -5.47 6.70
N GLU A 85 -24.02 -6.75 7.07
CA GLU A 85 -23.75 -7.22 8.43
C GLU A 85 -22.27 -7.65 8.58
N PRO A 86 -21.56 -7.25 9.66
CA PRO A 86 -20.22 -7.72 9.98
C PRO A 86 -20.18 -9.24 10.16
N VAL A 87 -19.21 -9.90 9.54
CA VAL A 87 -19.04 -11.35 9.62
C VAL A 87 -18.54 -11.74 11.01
N LYS A 88 -19.15 -12.78 11.58
CA LYS A 88 -18.79 -13.30 12.91
C LYS A 88 -17.34 -13.81 12.93
N GLY A 89 -16.46 -13.07 13.59
CA GLY A 89 -15.02 -13.34 13.65
C GLY A 89 -14.20 -12.69 12.52
N GLY A 90 -14.86 -11.92 11.64
CA GLY A 90 -14.23 -11.12 10.60
C GLY A 90 -13.42 -9.93 11.14
N PRO A 91 -12.79 -9.14 10.25
CA PRO A 91 -11.88 -8.06 10.62
C PRO A 91 -12.56 -6.95 11.44
N THR A 92 -13.85 -6.67 11.22
CA THR A 92 -14.63 -5.75 12.06
C THR A 92 -14.82 -6.30 13.47
N ALA A 93 -15.18 -7.58 13.60
CA ALA A 93 -15.37 -8.24 14.89
C ALA A 93 -14.04 -8.37 15.67
N LYS A 94 -12.91 -8.48 14.96
CA LYS A 94 -11.56 -8.39 15.52
C LYS A 94 -11.22 -6.96 15.95
N ALA A 95 -11.40 -5.95 15.10
CA ALA A 95 -11.19 -4.55 15.45
C ALA A 95 -12.00 -4.11 16.68
N GLN A 96 -13.25 -4.57 16.80
CA GLN A 96 -14.12 -4.30 17.96
C GLN A 96 -13.58 -4.87 19.29
N GLN A 97 -12.69 -5.87 19.29
CA GLN A 97 -12.06 -6.38 20.51
C GLN A 97 -10.98 -5.43 21.06
N HIS A 98 -10.54 -4.46 20.26
CA HIS A 98 -9.47 -3.52 20.61
C HIS A 98 -9.95 -2.09 20.87
N VAL A 99 -11.27 -1.84 20.97
CA VAL A 99 -11.85 -0.50 21.23
C VAL A 99 -11.11 0.24 22.34
N GLY A 100 -10.66 1.47 22.08
CA GLY A 100 -9.93 2.32 23.03
C GLY A 100 -8.47 1.93 23.26
N GLN A 101 -7.96 0.86 22.63
CA GLN A 101 -6.54 0.54 22.61
C GLN A 101 -5.81 1.36 21.53
N ILE A 102 -4.49 1.49 21.66
CA ILE A 102 -3.65 2.10 20.63
C ILE A 102 -3.53 1.13 19.46
N LEU A 103 -3.73 1.62 18.23
CA LEU A 103 -3.51 0.87 17.00
C LEU A 103 -2.05 0.41 16.93
N SER A 104 -1.84 -0.89 17.02
CA SER A 104 -0.53 -1.52 17.09
C SER A 104 -0.41 -2.67 16.07
N ALA A 105 0.80 -3.20 15.89
CA ALA A 105 1.03 -4.33 15.00
C ALA A 105 0.18 -5.57 15.39
N GLN A 106 -0.14 -5.75 16.68
CA GLN A 106 -1.03 -6.81 17.14
C GLN A 106 -2.47 -6.59 16.64
N VAL A 107 -3.02 -5.37 16.82
CA VAL A 107 -4.37 -5.02 16.33
C VAL A 107 -4.48 -5.23 14.82
N ILE A 108 -3.45 -4.84 14.06
CA ILE A 108 -3.41 -5.08 12.61
C ILE A 108 -3.37 -6.57 12.31
N HIS A 109 -2.54 -7.36 13.01
CA HIS A 109 -2.47 -8.81 12.82
C HIS A 109 -3.81 -9.51 13.13
N ASP A 110 -4.48 -9.13 14.22
CA ASP A 110 -5.81 -9.61 14.57
C ASP A 110 -6.86 -9.27 13.50
N ILE A 111 -6.80 -8.07 12.92
CA ILE A 111 -7.63 -7.68 11.75
C ILE A 111 -7.28 -8.53 10.53
N THR A 112 -5.99 -8.77 10.24
CA THR A 112 -5.55 -9.63 9.12
C THR A 112 -6.04 -11.07 9.26
N GLU A 113 -6.02 -11.65 10.47
CA GLU A 113 -6.62 -12.97 10.72
C GLU A 113 -8.12 -12.97 10.41
N GLY A 114 -8.84 -11.93 10.84
CA GLY A 114 -10.26 -11.77 10.55
C GLY A 114 -10.54 -11.68 9.06
N GLU A 115 -9.72 -10.97 8.29
CA GLU A 115 -9.83 -10.87 6.83
C GLU A 115 -9.54 -12.22 6.15
N LYS A 116 -8.47 -12.92 6.56
CA LYS A 116 -8.12 -14.26 6.09
C LYS A 116 -9.25 -15.28 6.31
N LEU A 117 -9.99 -15.18 7.42
CA LEU A 117 -11.15 -16.03 7.69
C LEU A 117 -12.32 -15.81 6.72
N ILE A 118 -12.36 -14.65 6.02
CA ILE A 118 -13.37 -14.32 5.00
C ILE A 118 -12.87 -14.68 3.60
N THR A 119 -11.64 -14.31 3.25
CA THR A 119 -11.09 -14.48 1.90
C THR A 119 -10.57 -15.90 1.63
N GLY A 120 -10.16 -16.62 2.67
CA GLY A 120 -9.38 -17.86 2.55
C GLY A 120 -7.93 -17.63 2.10
N THR A 121 -7.47 -16.37 2.01
CA THR A 121 -6.12 -16.01 1.54
C THR A 121 -5.21 -15.55 2.68
N ASP A 122 -3.94 -15.94 2.64
CA ASP A 122 -2.89 -15.39 3.51
C ASP A 122 -2.45 -13.97 3.11
N GLU A 123 -2.72 -13.56 1.86
CA GLU A 123 -2.41 -12.21 1.37
C GLU A 123 -3.54 -11.21 1.69
N PRO A 124 -3.22 -10.02 2.24
CA PRO A 124 -4.19 -8.93 2.45
C PRO A 124 -4.80 -8.43 1.14
N PHE A 125 -6.11 -8.19 1.12
CA PHE A 125 -6.80 -7.70 -0.05
C PHE A 125 -6.51 -6.21 -0.30
N LYS A 126 -6.31 -5.83 -1.57
CA LYS A 126 -6.02 -4.44 -1.95
C LYS A 126 -7.23 -3.54 -1.68
N GLY A 127 -7.12 -2.67 -0.68
CA GLY A 127 -8.24 -1.84 -0.19
C GLY A 127 -9.16 -2.57 0.80
N GLY A 128 -8.81 -3.78 1.23
CA GLY A 128 -9.49 -4.51 2.29
C GLY A 128 -9.22 -3.93 3.69
N PRO A 129 -9.92 -4.44 4.71
CA PRO A 129 -9.79 -4.03 6.12
C PRO A 129 -8.34 -3.91 6.64
N THR A 130 -7.47 -4.84 6.27
CA THR A 130 -6.05 -4.85 6.63
C THR A 130 -5.30 -3.69 5.99
N ALA A 131 -5.59 -3.36 4.72
CA ALA A 131 -5.00 -2.22 4.04
C ALA A 131 -5.45 -0.89 4.69
N VAL A 132 -6.71 -0.80 5.12
CA VAL A 132 -7.21 0.33 5.93
C VAL A 132 -6.43 0.43 7.25
N ALA A 133 -6.33 -0.67 8.00
CA ALA A 133 -5.63 -0.70 9.29
C ALA A 133 -4.13 -0.33 9.18
N GLN A 134 -3.45 -0.83 8.15
CA GLN A 134 -2.07 -0.45 7.83
C GLN A 134 -1.96 1.03 7.43
N SER A 135 -2.87 1.53 6.59
CA SER A 135 -2.86 2.94 6.18
C SER A 135 -3.03 3.90 7.36
N ALA A 136 -3.90 3.56 8.33
CA ALA A 136 -4.08 4.34 9.55
C ALA A 136 -2.79 4.39 10.40
N LEU A 137 -2.07 3.27 10.55
CA LEU A 137 -0.80 3.24 11.28
C LEU A 137 0.35 3.97 10.53
N VAL A 138 0.37 3.90 9.19
CA VAL A 138 1.35 4.66 8.38
C VAL A 138 1.07 6.16 8.48
N ASN A 139 -0.19 6.59 8.35
CA ASN A 139 -0.59 7.99 8.52
C ASN A 139 -0.33 8.52 9.94
N ALA A 140 -0.39 7.66 10.97
CA ALA A 140 -0.01 7.98 12.34
C ALA A 140 1.50 8.19 12.57
N GLY A 141 2.34 7.57 11.74
CA GLY A 141 3.82 7.64 11.82
C GLY A 141 4.48 8.50 10.74
N GLY A 142 3.73 8.93 9.72
CA GLY A 142 4.22 9.53 8.49
C GLY A 142 4.30 11.06 8.54
N VAL A 143 5.50 11.57 8.29
CA VAL A 143 5.83 13.00 8.16
C VAL A 143 4.90 13.73 7.15
N GLY A 144 4.25 14.80 7.59
CA GLY A 144 4.06 16.01 6.77
C GLY A 144 3.18 15.93 5.51
N GLY A 145 2.27 14.97 5.38
CA GLY A 145 1.29 14.90 4.28
C GLY A 145 -0.11 15.36 4.71
N GLY A 146 -0.38 16.67 4.63
CA GLY A 146 -1.58 17.27 5.24
C GLY A 146 -2.91 16.93 4.54
N ASN A 147 -3.65 15.96 5.06
CA ASN A 147 -5.08 15.72 4.75
C ASN A 147 -5.91 15.78 6.04
N ASN A 148 -6.20 16.99 6.52
CA ASN A 148 -7.05 17.22 7.70
C ASN A 148 -8.54 17.07 7.35
N ALA A 149 -8.98 15.82 7.18
CA ALA A 149 -10.38 15.47 6.94
C ALA A 149 -11.21 15.57 8.24
N ASN A 150 -11.40 16.79 8.75
CA ASN A 150 -12.28 17.09 9.88
C ASN A 150 -13.76 17.02 9.46
N THR A 151 -14.26 15.80 9.19
CA THR A 151 -15.68 15.55 8.88
C THR A 151 -16.56 15.58 10.13
N ASN A 152 -16.70 16.77 10.73
CA ASN A 152 -17.78 17.07 11.66
C ASN A 152 -19.11 17.17 10.87
N SER A 153 -19.62 16.03 10.42
CA SER A 153 -20.80 15.91 9.56
C SER A 153 -22.12 16.09 10.35
N ASN A 154 -22.31 17.29 10.90
CA ASN A 154 -23.62 17.75 11.35
C ASN A 154 -24.18 18.76 10.34
N ASN A 155 -24.91 18.26 9.34
CA ASN A 155 -26.19 18.88 8.96
C ASN A 155 -27.08 17.93 8.16
N ASN A 156 -28.34 17.87 8.57
CA ASN A 156 -29.38 17.06 7.95
C ASN A 156 -29.86 17.72 6.64
N SER A 157 -29.47 17.18 5.49
CA SER A 157 -29.99 17.60 4.18
C SER A 157 -30.24 16.38 3.29
N ALA A 158 -31.52 16.13 3.00
CA ALA A 158 -31.97 14.96 2.25
C ALA A 158 -31.72 15.11 0.73
N THR A 159 -30.45 15.05 0.32
CA THR A 159 -30.04 15.05 -1.10
C THR A 159 -29.65 13.64 -1.53
N ARG A 160 -30.28 13.12 -2.59
CA ARG A 160 -29.99 11.80 -3.17
C ARG A 160 -28.66 11.82 -3.93
N SER A 161 -27.55 11.66 -3.22
CA SER A 161 -26.21 11.53 -3.81
C SER A 161 -26.03 10.17 -4.51
N ASN A 162 -26.65 10.03 -5.68
CA ASN A 162 -26.20 9.09 -6.71
C ASN A 162 -24.71 9.36 -6.95
N SER A 163 -23.84 8.35 -6.78
CA SER A 163 -22.38 8.53 -6.74
C SER A 163 -21.74 8.73 -8.11
N ASN A 164 -22.27 9.69 -8.88
CA ASN A 164 -21.62 10.22 -10.06
C ASN A 164 -20.49 11.16 -9.62
N THR A 165 -19.38 10.55 -9.20
CA THR A 165 -18.19 11.23 -8.67
C THR A 165 -17.47 11.97 -9.78
N ASN A 166 -18.04 13.11 -10.17
CA ASN A 166 -17.34 14.16 -10.91
C ASN A 166 -16.28 14.75 -9.98
N ASN A 167 -15.16 14.02 -9.86
CA ASN A 167 -13.92 14.56 -9.32
C ASN A 167 -13.45 15.67 -10.27
N ASN A 168 -13.98 16.87 -10.05
CA ASN A 168 -13.41 18.12 -10.54
C ASN A 168 -12.11 18.43 -9.78
N ASN A 169 -11.24 17.42 -9.68
CA ASN A 169 -9.81 17.66 -9.72
C ASN A 169 -9.57 18.53 -10.95
N ASN A 170 -8.83 19.62 -10.78
CA ASN A 170 -8.34 20.38 -11.93
C ASN A 170 -7.47 19.40 -12.75
N GLU A 171 -7.98 18.87 -13.85
CA GLU A 171 -7.29 17.83 -14.62
C GLU A 171 -6.06 18.45 -15.28
N THR A 172 -4.93 18.39 -14.57
CA THR A 172 -3.64 18.84 -15.10
C THR A 172 -3.20 17.85 -16.16
N HIS A 173 -3.71 18.03 -17.39
CA HIS A 173 -3.37 17.23 -18.56
C HIS A 173 -1.87 17.34 -18.83
N SER A 174 -1.13 16.41 -18.26
CA SER A 174 0.33 16.43 -18.12
C SER A 174 1.06 16.17 -19.44
N GLY A 175 0.34 15.66 -20.46
CA GLY A 175 0.92 15.11 -21.68
C GLY A 175 1.69 13.82 -21.43
N ILE A 176 1.49 13.18 -20.26
CA ILE A 176 2.18 11.98 -19.77
C ILE A 176 1.13 10.88 -19.54
N LEU A 177 1.52 9.61 -19.72
CA LEU A 177 0.72 8.45 -19.35
C LEU A 177 0.73 8.25 -17.82
N ASP A 178 0.15 9.22 -17.12
CA ASP A 178 -0.06 9.22 -15.68
C ASP A 178 -1.22 8.31 -15.25
N SER A 179 -1.43 8.14 -13.95
CA SER A 179 -2.46 7.26 -13.41
C SER A 179 -3.89 7.68 -13.79
N ALA A 180 -4.16 8.97 -14.04
CA ALA A 180 -5.46 9.44 -14.49
C ALA A 180 -5.69 9.07 -15.95
N THR A 181 -4.69 9.31 -16.81
CA THR A 181 -4.71 8.95 -18.23
C THR A 181 -4.83 7.44 -18.43
N LEU A 182 -4.06 6.65 -17.67
CA LEU A 182 -4.15 5.19 -17.68
C LEU A 182 -5.52 4.67 -17.21
N SER A 183 -6.13 5.31 -16.20
CA SER A 183 -7.50 4.96 -15.77
C SER A 183 -8.52 5.22 -16.86
N LYS A 184 -8.46 6.39 -17.53
CA LYS A 184 -9.35 6.72 -18.67
C LYS A 184 -9.19 5.76 -19.85
N ILE A 185 -7.96 5.31 -20.13
CA ILE A 185 -7.66 4.28 -21.14
C ILE A 185 -8.28 2.93 -20.72
N THR A 186 -8.13 2.54 -19.45
CA THR A 186 -8.73 1.32 -18.88
C THR A 186 -10.25 1.35 -18.99
N ASP A 187 -10.88 2.48 -18.63
CA ASP A 187 -12.33 2.68 -18.74
C ASP A 187 -12.83 2.66 -20.19
N ALA A 188 -12.00 3.05 -21.15
CA ALA A 188 -12.33 2.96 -22.57
C ALA A 188 -12.21 1.51 -23.08
N GLU A 189 -11.16 0.79 -22.71
CA GLU A 189 -11.01 -0.64 -23.04
C GLU A 189 -12.15 -1.47 -22.45
N LYS A 190 -12.47 -1.29 -21.16
CA LYS A 190 -13.59 -1.95 -20.46
C LYS A 190 -14.93 -1.76 -21.18
N LYS A 191 -15.16 -0.59 -21.80
CA LYS A 191 -16.37 -0.30 -22.59
C LYS A 191 -16.39 -1.00 -23.95
N LEU A 192 -15.23 -1.36 -24.51
CA LEU A 192 -15.13 -2.14 -25.75
C LEU A 192 -15.19 -3.65 -25.50
N THR A 193 -14.58 -4.14 -24.41
CA THR A 193 -14.43 -5.58 -24.13
C THR A 193 -15.54 -6.15 -23.25
N GLY A 194 -16.20 -5.30 -22.46
CA GLY A 194 -17.07 -5.72 -21.35
C GLY A 194 -16.32 -6.35 -20.17
N GLN A 195 -14.98 -6.34 -20.17
CA GLN A 195 -14.17 -6.99 -19.12
C GLN A 195 -13.78 -5.99 -18.02
N GLU A 196 -13.92 -6.41 -16.76
CA GLU A 196 -13.49 -5.66 -15.57
C GLU A 196 -11.97 -5.54 -15.42
N GLN A 197 -11.19 -6.30 -16.20
CA GLN A 197 -9.73 -6.34 -16.14
C GLN A 197 -9.12 -6.01 -17.51
N PRO A 198 -7.94 -5.36 -17.56
CA PRO A 198 -7.18 -5.17 -18.80
C PRO A 198 -6.88 -6.49 -19.52
N VAL A 199 -7.10 -6.54 -20.83
CA VAL A 199 -6.77 -7.69 -21.66
C VAL A 199 -5.25 -7.77 -21.82
N ARG A 200 -4.68 -8.97 -21.67
CA ARG A 200 -3.24 -9.19 -21.81
C ARG A 200 -2.78 -8.88 -23.25
N GLY A 201 -1.98 -7.83 -23.42
CA GLY A 201 -1.54 -7.31 -24.72
C GLY A 201 -2.50 -6.29 -25.35
N GLY A 202 -3.64 -6.03 -24.72
CA GLY A 202 -4.60 -5.01 -25.10
C GLY A 202 -4.10 -3.58 -24.84
N PRO A 203 -4.88 -2.56 -25.25
CA PRO A 203 -4.43 -1.17 -25.30
C PRO A 203 -4.02 -0.61 -23.94
N THR A 204 -4.65 -1.02 -22.84
CA THR A 204 -4.25 -0.65 -21.48
C THR A 204 -2.93 -1.28 -21.07
N ALA A 205 -2.66 -2.53 -21.47
CA ALA A 205 -1.37 -3.17 -21.19
C ALA A 205 -0.21 -2.47 -21.92
N GLN A 206 -0.45 -2.02 -23.16
CA GLN A 206 0.50 -1.23 -23.93
C GLN A 206 0.69 0.18 -23.32
N ALA A 207 -0.40 0.84 -22.90
CA ALA A 207 -0.31 2.11 -22.19
C ALA A 207 0.46 1.99 -20.86
N GLN A 208 0.28 0.88 -20.13
CA GLN A 208 1.01 0.59 -18.89
C GLN A 208 2.50 0.31 -19.12
N ALA A 209 2.91 -0.20 -20.28
CA ALA A 209 4.32 -0.34 -20.63
C ALA A 209 5.04 1.02 -20.72
N HIS A 210 4.31 2.06 -21.16
CA HIS A 210 4.77 3.46 -21.22
C HIS A 210 4.32 4.30 -20.01
N ALA A 211 3.98 3.68 -18.88
CA ALA A 211 3.48 4.40 -17.71
C ALA A 211 4.50 5.43 -17.18
N LYS A 212 4.04 6.66 -16.96
CA LYS A 212 4.83 7.87 -16.59
C LYS A 212 5.73 8.42 -17.70
N GLU A 213 5.68 7.89 -18.92
CA GLU A 213 6.34 8.50 -20.08
C GLU A 213 5.43 9.54 -20.76
N PRO A 214 5.98 10.56 -21.44
CA PRO A 214 5.20 11.44 -22.31
C PRO A 214 4.39 10.65 -23.35
N ILE A 215 3.21 11.14 -23.73
CA ILE A 215 2.36 10.53 -24.77
C ILE A 215 3.02 10.79 -26.14
N THR A 216 3.95 9.92 -26.51
CA THR A 216 4.69 9.96 -27.79
C THR A 216 3.89 9.30 -28.91
N SER A 217 4.30 9.56 -30.16
CA SER A 217 3.78 8.84 -31.34
C SER A 217 3.99 7.32 -31.26
N GLN A 218 5.04 6.86 -30.57
CA GLN A 218 5.32 5.44 -30.35
C GLN A 218 4.29 4.83 -29.40
N ALA A 219 4.12 5.40 -28.20
CA ALA A 219 3.12 4.93 -27.25
C ALA A 219 1.69 4.96 -27.84
N LEU A 220 1.36 5.96 -28.66
CA LEU A 220 0.09 5.99 -29.40
C LEU A 220 -0.04 4.88 -30.46
N HIS A 221 1.06 4.49 -31.13
CA HIS A 221 1.07 3.35 -32.04
C HIS A 221 0.87 2.04 -31.29
N ASP A 222 1.63 1.79 -30.22
CA ASP A 222 1.57 0.53 -29.47
C ASP A 222 0.20 0.36 -28.79
N ILE A 223 -0.39 1.43 -28.25
CA ILE A 223 -1.80 1.44 -27.78
C ILE A 223 -2.77 1.13 -28.93
N THR A 224 -2.50 1.60 -30.16
CA THR A 224 -3.35 1.31 -31.33
C THR A 224 -3.25 -0.16 -31.76
N GLU A 225 -2.07 -0.76 -31.74
CA GLU A 225 -1.93 -2.19 -32.04
C GLU A 225 -2.55 -3.07 -30.95
N GLY A 226 -2.44 -2.66 -29.68
CA GLY A 226 -3.19 -3.26 -28.57
C GLY A 226 -4.70 -3.16 -28.77
N GLU A 227 -5.24 -2.00 -29.16
CA GLU A 227 -6.66 -1.81 -29.47
C GLU A 227 -7.11 -2.77 -30.59
N LYS A 228 -6.38 -2.79 -31.71
CA LYS A 228 -6.64 -3.72 -32.84
C LYS A 228 -6.66 -5.19 -32.43
N MET A 229 -5.71 -5.63 -31.59
CA MET A 229 -5.66 -7.02 -31.09
C MET A 229 -6.92 -7.41 -30.31
N VAL A 230 -7.58 -6.43 -29.69
CA VAL A 230 -8.78 -6.61 -28.85
C VAL A 230 -10.07 -6.46 -29.67
N THR A 231 -10.10 -5.59 -30.67
CA THR A 231 -11.28 -5.28 -31.50
C THR A 231 -11.38 -6.11 -32.78
N GLY A 232 -10.38 -6.93 -33.11
CA GLY A 232 -10.33 -7.70 -34.35
C GLY A 232 -9.74 -6.93 -35.56
N GLY A 233 -9.04 -5.83 -35.31
CA GLY A 233 -8.29 -5.05 -36.32
C GLY A 233 -8.83 -3.65 -36.61
N GLU A 234 -10.01 -3.28 -36.11
CA GLU A 234 -10.63 -1.97 -36.35
C GLU A 234 -10.39 -0.98 -35.21
N ARG A 235 -10.09 0.28 -35.55
CA ARG A 235 -9.95 1.37 -34.55
C ARG A 235 -11.33 1.92 -34.18
N VAL A 236 -11.69 1.91 -32.91
CA VAL A 236 -13.03 2.29 -32.47
C VAL A 236 -13.08 3.78 -32.10
N LYS A 237 -14.11 4.48 -32.61
CA LYS A 237 -14.37 5.88 -32.27
C LYS A 237 -14.68 6.03 -30.79
N GLY A 238 -13.81 6.71 -30.04
CA GLY A 238 -13.92 6.80 -28.57
C GLY A 238 -13.30 5.61 -27.82
N GLY A 239 -12.61 4.72 -28.53
CA GLY A 239 -11.77 3.67 -27.95
C GLY A 239 -10.53 4.24 -27.23
N PRO A 240 -9.76 3.39 -26.53
CA PRO A 240 -8.61 3.79 -25.73
C PRO A 240 -7.55 4.60 -26.49
N THR A 241 -7.28 4.33 -27.77
CA THR A 241 -6.43 5.19 -28.61
C THR A 241 -7.04 6.59 -28.76
N SER A 242 -8.35 6.69 -29.00
CA SER A 242 -9.04 7.98 -29.10
C SER A 242 -8.94 8.78 -27.79
N THR A 243 -9.02 8.10 -26.65
CA THR A 243 -8.83 8.69 -25.31
C THR A 243 -7.40 9.19 -25.11
N ALA A 244 -6.38 8.37 -25.40
CA ALA A 244 -4.98 8.77 -25.30
C ALA A 244 -4.63 9.98 -26.20
N GLN A 245 -5.15 9.99 -27.44
CA GLN A 245 -5.02 11.13 -28.35
C GLN A 245 -5.76 12.38 -27.83
N SER A 246 -6.90 12.22 -27.15
CA SER A 246 -7.65 13.32 -26.56
C SER A 246 -6.92 13.96 -25.38
N GLU A 247 -6.31 13.17 -24.49
CA GLU A 247 -5.55 13.70 -23.35
C GLU A 247 -4.26 14.42 -23.80
N LEU A 248 -3.58 13.93 -24.86
CA LEU A 248 -2.47 14.65 -25.51
C LEU A 248 -2.93 15.95 -26.22
N ALA A 249 -4.17 16.01 -26.72
CA ALA A 249 -4.71 17.24 -27.28
C ALA A 249 -5.00 18.27 -26.18
N LYS A 250 -5.59 17.84 -25.06
CA LYS A 250 -5.84 18.69 -23.88
C LYS A 250 -4.56 19.18 -23.20
N SER A 251 -3.46 18.43 -23.27
CA SER A 251 -2.15 18.88 -22.75
C SER A 251 -1.44 19.89 -23.67
N ARG A 252 -2.11 20.39 -24.72
CA ARG A 252 -1.59 21.34 -25.71
C ARG A 252 -2.52 22.54 -25.92
N SER A 253 -3.64 22.62 -25.18
CA SER A 253 -4.68 23.63 -25.27
C SER A 253 -4.73 24.51 -24.03
#